data_AF-A0A6M0CFL4-F1
#
_entry.id   AF-A0A6M0CFL4-F1
#
_cell.length_a   1.000
_cell.length_b   1.000
_cell.length_c   1.000
_cell.angle_alpha   90.00
_cell.angle_beta   90.00
_cell.angle_gamma   90.00
#
_symmetry.space_group_name_H-M   'P 1'
#
loop_
_entity.id
_entity.type
_entity.pdbx_description
1 polymer ?
#
loop_
_entity_poly.entity_id
_entity_poly.type
_entity_poly.pdbx_seq_one_letter_code
_entity_poly.pdbx_strand_id
1 'polypeptide(L)' 'MTETYLLEKLKSVEQTFKELTRRLADPDIARDPNEYQEVAKARSSLEEVVNTFEEWKNTEEELKGAKEVLKE' A
#
# COMPACT_ATOMS: atom_id res chain seq x y z
N MET A 1 -12.47 -14.72 10.75
CA MET A 1 -11.28 -14.85 11.61
C MET A 1 -9.99 -14.74 10.79
N THR A 2 -9.80 -15.58 9.76
CA THR A 2 -8.64 -15.52 8.85
C THR A 2 -8.64 -14.30 7.93
N GLU A 3 -9.81 -13.92 7.42
CA GLU A 3 -9.99 -12.76 6.54
C GLU A 3 -9.58 -11.45 7.21
N THR A 4 -10.08 -11.18 8.42
CA THR A 4 -9.70 -9.99 9.21
C THR A 4 -8.20 -9.92 9.46
N TYR A 5 -7.58 -11.05 9.81
CA TYR A 5 -6.13 -11.11 10.03
C TYR A 5 -5.33 -10.78 8.76
N LEU A 6 -5.74 -11.30 7.61
CA LEU A 6 -5.09 -11.00 6.33
C LEU A 6 -5.22 -9.52 5.96
N LEU A 7 -6.40 -8.92 6.16
CA LEU A 7 -6.63 -7.49 5.90
C LEU A 7 -5.75 -6.61 6.80
N GLU A 8 -5.61 -6.94 8.08
CA GLU A 8 -4.70 -6.21 8.97
C GLU A 8 -3.23 -6.35 8.54
N LYS A 9 -2.83 -7.52 8.00
CA LYS A 9 -1.49 -7.70 7.41
C LYS A 9 -1.29 -6.85 6.16
N LEU A 10 -2.26 -6.78 5.25
CA LEU A 10 -2.20 -5.94 4.06
C LEU A 10 -2.12 -4.45 4.42
N LYS A 11 -2.87 -4.00 5.43
CA LYS A 11 -2.75 -2.63 5.96
C LYS A 11 -1.35 -2.34 6.51
N SER A 12 -0.75 -3.29 7.23
CA SER A 12 0.63 -3.14 7.73
C SER A 12 1.66 -3.05 6.60
N VAL A 13 1.48 -3.81 5.52
CA VAL A 13 2.32 -3.73 4.32
C VAL A 13 2.18 -2.36 3.65
N GLU A 14 0.95 -1.88 3.46
CA GLU A 14 0.68 -0.54 2.93
C GLU A 14 1.32 0.57 3.77
N GLN A 15 1.23 0.48 5.11
CA GLN A 15 1.87 1.45 6.00
C GLN A 15 3.39 1.44 5.85
N THR A 16 3.99 0.26 5.76
CA THR A 16 5.45 0.11 5.56
C THR A 16 5.88 0.72 4.24
N PHE A 17 5.14 0.47 3.17
CA PHE A 17 5.39 1.04 1.85
C PHE A 17 5.30 2.58 1.85
N LYS A 18 4.30 3.16 2.52
CA LYS A 18 4.17 4.62 2.68
C LYS A 18 5.35 5.22 3.44
N GLU A 19 5.82 4.56 4.50
CA GLU A 19 6.99 5.01 5.25
C GLU A 19 8.27 4.94 4.42
N LEU A 20 8.51 3.84 3.69
CA LEU A 20 9.66 3.74 2.79
C LEU A 20 9.61 4.80 1.68
N THR A 21 8.43 5.06 1.13
CA THR A 21 8.23 6.14 0.15
C THR A 21 8.55 7.51 0.74
N ARG A 22 8.16 7.77 2.00
CA ARG A 22 8.53 9.00 2.71
C ARG A 22 10.04 9.10 2.93
N ARG A 23 10.69 8.01 3.34
CA ARG A 23 12.16 7.96 3.51
C ARG A 23 12.89 8.27 2.21
N LEU A 24 12.40 7.81 1.06
CA LEU A 24 13.00 8.17 -0.24
C LEU A 24 12.92 9.67 -0.56
N ALA A 25 11.99 10.40 0.05
CA ALA A 25 11.89 11.85 -0.07
C ALA A 25 12.72 12.62 0.96
N ASP A 26 13.34 11.93 1.92
CA ASP A 26 14.20 12.54 2.93
C ASP A 26 15.57 12.91 2.33
N PRO A 27 16.00 14.20 2.41
CA PRO A 27 17.30 14.63 1.89
C PRO A 27 18.50 13.87 2.49
N ASP A 28 18.41 13.40 3.72
CA ASP A 28 19.51 12.67 4.36
C ASP A 28 19.67 11.27 3.75
N ILE A 29 18.55 10.60 3.45
CA ILE A 29 18.52 9.34 2.70
C ILE A 29 18.96 9.55 1.25
N ALA A 30 18.47 10.60 0.60
CA ALA A 30 18.76 10.88 -0.81
C ALA A 30 20.24 11.21 -1.07
N ARG A 31 20.98 11.62 -0.04
CA ARG A 31 22.42 11.91 -0.11
C ARG A 31 23.31 10.69 0.11
N ASP A 32 22.77 9.59 0.64
CA ASP A 32 23.48 8.31 0.77
C ASP A 32 23.01 7.33 -0.32
N PRO A 33 23.81 7.09 -1.37
CA PRO A 33 23.43 6.20 -2.47
C PRO A 33 23.15 4.76 -2.04
N ASN A 34 23.84 4.26 -1.01
CA ASN A 34 23.67 2.89 -0.55
C ASN A 34 22.36 2.77 0.22
N GLU A 35 22.10 3.68 1.16
CA GLU A 35 20.85 3.68 1.91
C GLU A 35 19.65 3.92 0.99
N TYR A 36 19.74 4.88 0.07
CA TYR A 36 18.72 5.13 -0.93
C TYR A 36 18.38 3.87 -1.74
N GLN A 37 19.41 3.16 -2.22
CA GLN A 37 19.21 1.94 -3.01
C GLN A 37 18.50 0.84 -2.22
N GLU A 38 18.87 0.65 -0.95
CA GLU A 38 18.23 -0.35 -0.09
C GLU A 38 16.78 0.00 0.24
N VAL A 39 16.50 1.27 0.57
CA VAL A 39 15.12 1.75 0.79
C VAL A 39 14.29 1.63 -0.49
N ALA A 40 14.86 1.95 -1.66
CA ALA A 40 14.17 1.88 -2.95
C ALA A 40 13.82 0.43 -3.32
N LYS A 41 14.74 -0.52 -3.12
CA LYS A 41 14.49 -1.96 -3.33
C LYS A 41 13.39 -2.46 -2.39
N ALA A 42 13.46 -2.12 -1.10
CA ALA A 42 12.45 -2.53 -0.13
C ALA A 42 11.08 -1.93 -0.43
N ARG A 43 11.01 -0.68 -0.92
CA ARG A 43 9.74 -0.07 -1.35
C ARG A 43 9.19 -0.76 -2.59
N SER A 44 10.04 -1.02 -3.58
CA SER A 44 9.64 -1.67 -4.84
C SER A 44 9.14 -3.09 -4.63
N SER A 45 9.72 -3.86 -3.70
CA SER A 45 9.25 -5.23 -3.41
C SER A 45 7.84 -5.30 -2.82
N LEU A 46 7.32 -4.20 -2.28
CA LEU A 46 5.97 -4.11 -1.71
C LEU A 46 4.95 -3.50 -2.69
N GLU A 47 5.40 -2.92 -3.81
CA GLU A 47 4.57 -2.11 -4.71
C GLU A 47 3.39 -2.89 -5.31
N GLU A 48 3.62 -4.07 -5.85
CA GLU A 48 2.57 -4.89 -6.46
C GLU A 48 1.47 -5.25 -5.45
N VAL A 49 1.86 -5.63 -4.23
CA VAL A 49 0.93 -5.99 -3.16
C VAL A 49 0.08 -4.79 -2.75
N VAL A 50 0.70 -3.62 -2.61
CA VAL A 50 0.00 -2.39 -2.22
C VAL A 50 -0.94 -1.92 -3.33
N ASN A 51 -0.50 -1.94 -4.59
CA ASN A 51 -1.34 -1.54 -5.72
C ASN A 51 -2.57 -2.44 -5.86
N THR A 52 -2.37 -3.77 -5.75
CA THR A 52 -3.47 -4.74 -5.78
C THR A 52 -4.45 -4.53 -4.61
N PHE A 53 -3.93 -4.23 -3.41
CA PHE A 53 -4.77 -3.96 -2.25
C PHE A 53 -5.57 -2.65 -2.40
N GLU A 54 -4.97 -1.60 -2.99
CA GLU A 54 -5.66 -0.35 -3.30
C GLU A 54 -6.79 -0.57 -4.31
N GLU A 55 -6.51 -1.29 -5.40
CA GLU A 55 -7.50 -1.64 -6.43
C GLU A 55 -8.66 -2.45 -5.84
N TRP A 56 -8.37 -3.41 -4.96
CA TRP A 56 -9.39 -4.18 -4.25
C TRP A 56 -10.29 -3.28 -3.40
N LYS A 57 -9.72 -2.35 -2.61
CA LYS A 57 -10.50 -1.41 -1.79
C LYS A 57 -11.43 -0.56 -2.65
N ASN A 58 -10.92 -0.01 -3.76
CA ASN A 58 -11.70 0.80 -4.69
C ASN A 58 -12.85 -0.01 -5.30
N THR A 59 -12.56 -1.24 -5.73
CA THR A 59 -13.58 -2.14 -6.30
C THR A 59 -14.67 -2.49 -5.30
N GLU A 60 -14.33 -2.69 -4.01
CA GLU A 60 -15.31 -2.92 -2.95
C GLU A 60 -16.20 -1.69 -2.71
N GLU A 61 -15.63 -0.48 -2.75
CA GLU A 61 -16.38 0.76 -2.64
C GLU A 61 -17.33 0.96 -3.83
N GLU A 62 -16.85 0.72 -5.06
CA GLU A 62 -17.67 0.76 -6.28
C GLU A 62 -18.81 -0.26 -6.22
N LEU A 63 -18.53 -1.49 -5.80
CA LEU A 63 -19.54 -2.53 -5.64
C LEU A 63 -20.60 -2.14 -4.61
N LYS A 64 -20.17 -1.54 -3.49
CA LYS A 64 -21.09 -1.04 -2.47
C LYS A 64 -21.98 0.06 -3.04
N GLY A 65 -21.41 1.05 -3.74
CA GLY A 65 -22.16 2.12 -4.38
C GLY A 65 -23.16 1.61 -5.42
N ALA A 66 -22.75 0.68 -6.28
CA ALA A 66 -23.64 0.07 -7.28
C ALA A 66 -24.83 -0.68 -6.65
N LYS A 67 -24.60 -1.35 -5.50
CA LYS A 67 -25.66 -2.02 -4.74
C LYS A 67 -26.62 -1.04 -4.07
N GLU A 68 -26.14 0.14 -3.68
CA GLU A 68 -26.99 1.20 -3.12
C GLU A 68 -27.90 1.77 -4.23
N VAL A 69 -27.33 2.08 -5.40
CA VAL A 69 -28.10 2.52 -6.59
C VAL A 69 -29.17 1.50 -7.00
N LEU A 70 -28.86 0.20 -6.98
CA LEU A 70 -29.84 -0.84 -7.34
C LEU A 70 -31.02 -0.96 -6.36
N LYS A 71 -30.84 -0.53 -5.11
CA LYS A 71 -31.89 -0.61 -4.08
C LYS A 71 -32.86 0.57 -4.12
N GLU A 72 -32.52 1.63 -4.85
CA GLU A 72 -33.37 2.78 -5.13
C GLU A 72 -34.29 2.52 -6.34
#